data_AF-A0A5D6XSI9-F1
#
_entry.id   AF-A0A5D6XSI9-F1
#
_cell.length_a   1.000
_cell.length_b   1.000
_cell.length_c   1.000
_cell.angle_alpha   90.00
_cell.angle_beta   90.00
_cell.angle_gamma   90.00
#
_symmetry.space_group_name_H-M   'P 1'
#
loop_
_entity.id
_entity.type
_entity.pdbx_description
1 polymer ?
#
loop_
_entity_poly.entity_id
_entity_poly.type
_entity_poly.pdbx_seq_one_letter_code
_entity_poly.pdbx_strand_id
1 'polypeptide(L)'
;MACGVVRPALDAPDLSMTSDSKTCAEVRRALDAIKTSTSGFTLDPDLDAQLTPFMAMFQFERVKSPYGAAHALLLLYAPFGVALMVLRLVLGFAVAAVLPRLMTEAQLDRSGLNVVLALLTGTIVTVKNAHLFKRDEAAVLVANHISEFDAIALNWLTPAYILGYDFYKKMLFFRLLGDKSGLVYVPYVSRGQGGAEGRDKVREIIVEKLAKKDKPLAAFPEGGLTNGRVGLLQYHKFLFSLGKTIQPLAIQASDGPFPVNINDETSTFLANVLWYLFAPWHRYTITVLPATRAGPDEDPLACAQRVMQATAQALGQQATPFLYRDKIAFTRYKTRQFNKAKNASGATLAALAAFAGLSMLIAGFKLFRASLFVLGFAVGGALLAALAERVFADASALLTASGVAFGLGGVLGGVLVSVPRHSVGFFFAGAVAGVQLAAMLHTSVGYHIWPAHPLVPLLALAAALATDRVYAIPNARWIYHGVTLVLAGGGVLLQTKLTARGIERVGGGDSAVGLLQDDRGAPAAAAVPRRKVVVLARRDPLVDMELASPPANREHSGFADIA
;
A
#
# COMPACT_ATOMS: atom_id res chain seq x y z
N MET A 1 25.52 -13.96 4.93
CA MET A 1 24.14 -14.52 4.98
C MET A 1 23.85 -15.21 3.66
N ALA A 2 23.44 -16.48 3.68
CA ALA A 2 23.10 -17.20 2.46
C ALA A 2 21.65 -16.87 2.04
N CYS A 3 21.47 -15.90 1.14
CA CYS A 3 20.20 -15.72 0.41
C CYS A 3 20.01 -16.90 -0.55
N GLY A 4 19.49 -18.00 0.00
CA GLY A 4 19.11 -19.17 -0.77
C GLY A 4 17.96 -18.87 -1.73
N VAL A 5 17.89 -19.65 -2.79
CA VAL A 5 16.68 -19.77 -3.61
C VAL A 5 15.54 -20.26 -2.72
N VAL A 6 14.34 -19.73 -2.92
CA VAL A 6 13.13 -20.16 -2.21
C VAL A 6 12.97 -21.68 -2.36
N ARG A 7 12.94 -22.40 -1.23
CA ARG A 7 12.81 -23.86 -1.22
C ARG A 7 11.34 -24.28 -1.25
N PRO A 8 11.01 -25.46 -1.81
CA PRO A 8 9.69 -26.05 -1.68
C PRO A 8 9.28 -26.26 -0.22
N ALA A 9 7.98 -26.22 0.05
CA ALA A 9 7.44 -26.55 1.36
C ALA A 9 7.38 -28.08 1.53
N LEU A 10 8.16 -28.63 2.47
CA LEU A 10 8.26 -30.07 2.72
C LEU A 10 6.96 -30.68 3.28
N ASP A 11 6.21 -29.91 4.07
CA ASP A 11 4.96 -30.33 4.73
C ASP A 11 3.71 -29.74 4.03
N ALA A 12 3.78 -29.52 2.71
CA ALA A 12 2.66 -28.96 1.96
C ALA A 12 1.49 -29.97 1.83
N PRO A 13 0.22 -29.51 1.93
CA PRO A 13 -0.93 -30.38 1.70
C PRO A 13 -0.93 -30.93 0.27
N ASP A 14 -1.45 -32.15 0.08
CA ASP A 14 -1.49 -32.79 -1.23
C ASP A 14 -2.61 -32.22 -2.11
N LEU A 15 -2.19 -31.49 -3.14
CA LEU A 15 -2.97 -30.81 -4.16
C LEU A 15 -2.63 -31.34 -5.56
N SER A 16 -1.92 -32.46 -5.67
CA SER A 16 -1.52 -33.01 -6.96
C SER A 16 -2.73 -33.37 -7.81
N MET A 17 -2.61 -33.22 -9.12
CA MET A 17 -3.60 -33.74 -10.07
C MET A 17 -3.52 -35.26 -10.26
N THR A 18 -2.43 -35.91 -9.83
CA THR A 18 -2.22 -37.35 -9.96
C THR A 18 -2.53 -38.12 -8.67
N SER A 19 -2.79 -37.42 -7.57
CA SER A 19 -3.25 -37.99 -6.31
C SER A 19 -4.78 -38.03 -6.28
N ASP A 20 -5.37 -39.13 -5.81
CA ASP A 20 -6.77 -39.17 -5.35
C ASP A 20 -6.93 -38.48 -3.96
N SER A 21 -6.32 -37.29 -3.82
CA SER A 21 -6.27 -36.53 -2.58
C SER A 21 -7.67 -36.02 -2.20
N LYS A 22 -8.13 -36.44 -1.01
CA LYS A 22 -9.33 -35.91 -0.37
C LYS A 22 -9.27 -34.38 -0.25
N THR A 23 -8.11 -33.82 0.09
CA THR A 23 -7.87 -32.37 0.19
C THR A 23 -8.09 -31.67 -1.15
N CYS A 24 -7.62 -32.25 -2.26
CA CYS A 24 -7.86 -31.70 -3.59
C CYS A 24 -9.36 -31.69 -3.95
N ALA A 25 -10.11 -32.74 -3.58
CA ALA A 25 -11.56 -32.82 -3.79
C ALA A 25 -12.37 -31.87 -2.86
N GLU A 26 -11.87 -31.56 -1.67
CA GLU A 26 -12.45 -30.57 -0.75
C GLU A 26 -12.23 -29.15 -1.28
N VAL A 27 -11.00 -28.81 -1.65
CA VAL A 27 -10.66 -27.51 -2.25
C VAL A 27 -11.51 -27.25 -3.51
N ARG A 28 -11.69 -28.23 -4.39
CA ARG A 28 -12.57 -28.06 -5.58
C ARG A 28 -14.01 -27.71 -5.20
N ARG A 29 -14.61 -28.44 -4.25
CA ARG A 29 -15.98 -28.18 -3.78
C ARG A 29 -16.12 -26.79 -3.18
N ALA A 30 -15.16 -26.38 -2.35
CA ALA A 30 -15.12 -25.04 -1.76
C ALA A 30 -14.97 -23.93 -2.83
N LEU A 31 -14.09 -24.15 -3.83
CA LEU A 31 -13.91 -23.23 -4.95
C LEU A 31 -15.16 -23.11 -5.82
N ASP A 32 -15.93 -24.18 -6.01
CA ASP A 32 -17.17 -24.13 -6.77
C ASP A 32 -18.30 -23.44 -5.99
N ALA A 33 -18.38 -23.62 -4.67
CA ALA A 33 -19.31 -22.89 -3.81
C ALA A 33 -19.09 -21.36 -3.85
N ILE A 34 -17.84 -20.88 -3.82
CA ILE A 34 -17.56 -19.43 -3.90
C ILE A 34 -17.80 -18.83 -5.29
N LYS A 35 -17.84 -19.65 -6.36
CA LYS A 35 -18.18 -19.20 -7.72
C LYS A 35 -19.69 -19.04 -7.92
N THR A 36 -20.50 -19.90 -7.30
CA THR A 36 -21.97 -19.91 -7.44
C THR A 36 -22.68 -18.98 -6.46
N SER A 37 -22.01 -18.52 -5.39
CA SER A 37 -22.55 -17.54 -4.44
C SER A 37 -22.75 -16.15 -5.07
N THR A 38 -23.96 -15.90 -5.58
CA THR A 38 -24.39 -14.60 -6.12
C THR A 38 -24.96 -13.64 -5.06
N SER A 39 -25.29 -14.12 -3.86
CA SER A 39 -25.99 -13.38 -2.81
C SER A 39 -25.41 -13.62 -1.41
N GLY A 40 -25.54 -12.62 -0.54
CA GLY A 40 -25.47 -12.72 0.93
C GLY A 40 -24.35 -13.58 1.53
N PHE A 41 -23.09 -13.13 1.46
CA PHE A 41 -21.96 -13.91 1.97
C PHE A 41 -21.92 -14.01 3.51
N THR A 42 -22.28 -15.17 4.05
CA THR A 42 -21.94 -15.60 5.41
C THR A 42 -20.49 -16.09 5.46
N LEU A 43 -19.76 -15.71 6.51
CA LEU A 43 -18.43 -16.25 6.81
C LEU A 43 -18.61 -17.66 7.37
N ASP A 44 -18.52 -18.66 6.51
CA ASP A 44 -18.46 -20.07 6.90
C ASP A 44 -17.00 -20.43 7.29
N PRO A 45 -16.70 -20.76 8.57
CA PRO A 45 -15.36 -21.15 9.00
C PRO A 45 -14.87 -22.43 8.33
N ASP A 46 -15.77 -23.38 8.03
CA ASP A 46 -15.43 -24.66 7.43
C ASP A 46 -14.98 -24.47 5.97
N LEU A 47 -15.53 -23.45 5.30
CA LEU A 47 -15.15 -23.07 3.95
C LEU A 47 -13.75 -22.43 3.89
N ASP A 48 -13.37 -21.60 4.87
CA ASP A 48 -12.02 -21.00 4.93
C ASP A 48 -10.96 -22.06 5.27
N ALA A 49 -11.30 -23.02 6.14
CA ALA A 49 -10.47 -24.20 6.42
C ALA A 49 -10.26 -25.06 5.15
N GLN A 50 -11.31 -25.36 4.39
CA GLN A 50 -11.23 -26.10 3.12
C GLN A 50 -10.40 -25.36 2.04
N LEU A 51 -10.38 -24.02 2.05
CA LEU A 51 -9.60 -23.22 1.10
C LEU A 51 -8.16 -22.94 1.57
N THR A 52 -7.81 -23.22 2.82
CA THR A 52 -6.46 -23.00 3.37
C THR A 52 -5.34 -23.69 2.57
N PRO A 53 -5.49 -24.97 2.14
CA PRO A 53 -4.54 -25.62 1.25
C PRO A 53 -4.31 -24.85 -0.06
N PHE A 54 -5.38 -24.36 -0.70
CA PHE A 54 -5.28 -23.57 -1.93
C PHE A 54 -4.59 -22.22 -1.69
N MET A 55 -4.86 -21.59 -0.53
CA MET A 55 -4.19 -20.35 -0.13
C MET A 55 -2.66 -20.49 -0.10
N ALA A 56 -2.15 -21.68 0.27
CA ALA A 56 -0.72 -21.97 0.36
C ALA A 56 0.02 -21.96 -1.00
N MET A 57 -0.69 -21.95 -2.15
CA MET A 57 -0.09 -21.76 -3.48
C MET A 57 0.27 -20.30 -3.79
N PHE A 58 -0.21 -19.35 -2.98
CA PHE A 58 -0.08 -17.92 -3.24
C PHE A 58 0.61 -17.20 -2.07
N GLN A 59 0.79 -15.88 -2.21
CA GLN A 59 1.43 -15.05 -1.19
C GLN A 59 0.52 -13.84 -0.91
N PHE A 60 -0.02 -13.77 0.30
CA PHE A 60 -0.95 -12.69 0.72
C PHE A 60 -0.32 -11.74 1.76
N GLU A 61 0.98 -11.90 2.04
CA GLU A 61 1.74 -11.03 2.94
C GLU A 61 2.93 -10.42 2.19
N ARG A 62 3.02 -9.09 2.17
CA ARG A 62 4.21 -8.38 1.67
C ARG A 62 5.41 -8.57 2.58
N VAL A 63 5.25 -8.30 3.87
CA VAL A 63 6.32 -8.38 4.88
C VAL A 63 6.14 -9.68 5.64
N LYS A 64 7.20 -10.48 5.77
CA LYS A 64 7.15 -11.80 6.39
C LYS A 64 6.95 -11.67 7.90
N SER A 65 6.03 -12.45 8.45
CA SER A 65 5.92 -12.66 9.90
C SER A 65 6.78 -13.86 10.36
N PRO A 66 7.24 -13.93 11.62
CA PRO A 66 7.22 -12.88 12.65
C PRO A 66 8.28 -11.79 12.44
N TYR A 67 8.11 -10.65 13.09
CA TYR A 67 9.05 -9.53 13.04
C TYR A 67 10.33 -9.82 13.85
N GLY A 68 11.47 -9.26 13.42
CA GLY A 68 12.78 -9.52 14.03
C GLY A 68 13.89 -8.67 13.41
N ALA A 69 15.16 -8.94 13.73
CA ALA A 69 16.31 -8.10 13.36
C ALA A 69 16.42 -7.76 11.85
N ALA A 70 16.04 -8.69 10.96
CA ALA A 70 16.03 -8.45 9.52
C ALA A 70 15.06 -7.33 9.08
N HIS A 71 14.01 -7.06 9.87
CA HIS A 71 13.07 -5.96 9.66
C HIS A 71 13.65 -4.62 10.12
N ALA A 72 14.46 -4.61 11.19
CA ALA A 72 15.21 -3.42 11.57
C ALA A 72 16.24 -3.03 10.50
N LEU A 73 16.93 -4.02 9.90
CA LEU A 73 17.81 -3.79 8.75
C LEU A 73 17.06 -3.25 7.52
N LEU A 74 15.83 -3.72 7.26
CA LEU A 74 14.96 -3.18 6.21
C LEU A 74 14.59 -1.71 6.47
N LEU A 75 14.30 -1.33 7.72
CA LEU A 75 14.01 0.06 8.10
C LEU A 75 15.24 0.97 7.95
N LEU A 76 16.43 0.50 8.34
CA LEU A 76 17.70 1.23 8.14
C LEU A 76 18.05 1.37 6.65
N TYR A 77 17.74 0.35 5.84
CA TYR A 77 17.92 0.39 4.38
C TYR A 77 16.89 1.30 3.68
N ALA A 78 15.68 1.47 4.23
CA ALA A 78 14.57 2.15 3.59
C ALA A 78 14.90 3.49 2.88
N PRO A 79 15.62 4.46 3.47
CA PRO A 79 15.99 5.69 2.76
C PRO A 79 16.85 5.43 1.51
N PHE A 80 17.81 4.49 1.59
CA PHE A 80 18.65 4.08 0.46
C PHE A 80 17.84 3.30 -0.58
N GLY A 81 16.92 2.43 -0.14
CA GLY A 81 16.03 1.68 -1.03
C GLY A 81 15.06 2.57 -1.80
N VAL A 82 14.54 3.63 -1.17
CA VAL A 82 13.73 4.65 -1.86
C VAL A 82 14.57 5.42 -2.89
N ALA A 83 15.79 5.84 -2.52
CA ALA A 83 16.69 6.51 -3.47
C ALA A 83 17.06 5.60 -4.66
N LEU A 84 17.35 4.32 -4.41
CA LEU A 84 17.63 3.31 -5.44
C LEU A 84 16.41 3.06 -6.35
N MET A 85 15.22 2.94 -5.76
CA MET A 85 13.96 2.80 -6.50
C MET A 85 13.73 4.00 -7.43
N VAL A 86 13.89 5.22 -6.94
CA VAL A 86 13.75 6.45 -7.74
C VAL A 86 14.79 6.50 -8.87
N LEU A 87 16.06 6.18 -8.58
CA LEU A 87 17.11 6.10 -9.59
C LEU A 87 16.77 5.07 -10.69
N ARG A 88 16.34 3.88 -10.29
CA ARG A 88 15.92 2.80 -11.23
C ARG A 88 14.72 3.19 -12.08
N LEU A 89 13.74 3.88 -11.50
CA LEU A 89 12.60 4.42 -12.24
C LEU A 89 13.09 5.46 -13.26
N VAL A 90 13.87 6.47 -12.84
CA VAL A 90 14.37 7.51 -13.75
C VAL A 90 15.17 6.91 -14.91
N LEU A 91 16.12 6.01 -14.61
CA LEU A 91 16.92 5.32 -15.63
C LEU A 91 16.06 4.42 -16.53
N GLY A 92 15.09 3.68 -15.98
CA GLY A 92 14.22 2.80 -16.74
C GLY A 92 13.30 3.57 -17.69
N PHE A 93 12.70 4.66 -17.21
CA PHE A 93 11.90 5.56 -18.04
C PHE A 93 12.75 6.29 -19.09
N ALA A 94 14.00 6.68 -18.77
CA ALA A 94 14.92 7.24 -19.76
C ALA A 94 15.29 6.22 -20.86
N VAL A 95 15.62 4.98 -20.47
CA VAL A 95 15.88 3.87 -21.41
C VAL A 95 14.68 3.60 -22.31
N ALA A 96 13.47 3.51 -21.74
CA ALA A 96 12.22 3.33 -22.47
C ALA A 96 11.89 4.53 -23.38
N ALA A 97 12.20 5.75 -22.97
CA ALA A 97 11.97 6.95 -23.78
C ALA A 97 12.98 7.07 -24.94
N VAL A 98 14.25 6.76 -24.72
CA VAL A 98 15.32 7.07 -25.69
C VAL A 98 15.59 5.91 -26.65
N LEU A 99 15.93 4.72 -26.17
CA LEU A 99 16.48 3.66 -27.04
C LEU A 99 15.51 3.18 -28.15
N PRO A 100 14.20 2.98 -27.90
CA PRO A 100 13.25 2.58 -28.95
C PRO A 100 13.06 3.63 -30.05
N ARG A 101 13.45 4.89 -29.82
CA ARG A 101 13.41 5.96 -30.83
C ARG A 101 14.66 5.98 -31.70
N LEU A 102 15.81 5.61 -31.13
CA LEU A 102 17.11 5.61 -31.81
C LEU A 102 17.42 4.29 -32.55
N MET A 103 16.86 3.16 -32.10
CA MET A 103 17.26 1.82 -32.58
C MET A 103 16.07 1.04 -33.16
N THR A 104 16.35 0.16 -34.12
CA THR A 104 15.40 -0.86 -34.59
C THR A 104 15.29 -2.00 -33.58
N GLU A 105 14.18 -2.76 -33.62
CA GLU A 105 13.98 -3.93 -32.75
C GLU A 105 15.16 -4.92 -32.83
N ALA A 106 15.66 -5.22 -34.03
CA ALA A 106 16.80 -6.11 -34.24
C ALA A 106 18.16 -5.52 -33.76
N GLN A 107 18.25 -4.21 -33.53
CA GLN A 107 19.41 -3.57 -32.91
C GLN A 107 19.31 -3.58 -31.38
N LEU A 108 18.11 -3.40 -30.81
CA LEU A 108 17.86 -3.50 -29.35
C LEU A 108 18.18 -4.89 -28.82
N ASP A 109 17.77 -5.93 -29.55
CA ASP A 109 18.11 -7.32 -29.25
C ASP A 109 19.64 -7.55 -29.25
N ARG A 110 20.34 -7.00 -30.24
CA ARG A 110 21.79 -7.16 -30.40
C ARG A 110 22.61 -6.32 -29.42
N SER A 111 22.05 -5.24 -28.87
CA SER A 111 22.74 -4.39 -27.89
C SER A 111 22.73 -4.94 -26.46
N GLY A 112 22.04 -6.06 -26.22
CA GLY A 112 21.93 -6.63 -24.87
C GLY A 112 20.99 -5.84 -23.97
N LEU A 113 20.00 -5.10 -24.51
CA LEU A 113 19.07 -4.30 -23.71
C LEU A 113 18.33 -5.14 -22.66
N ASN A 114 18.00 -6.39 -22.98
CA ASN A 114 17.50 -7.40 -22.05
C ASN A 114 18.39 -7.57 -20.80
N VAL A 115 19.71 -7.66 -20.97
CA VAL A 115 20.70 -7.77 -19.89
C VAL A 115 20.76 -6.45 -19.10
N VAL A 116 20.79 -5.31 -19.79
CA VAL A 116 20.79 -3.98 -19.14
C VAL A 116 19.54 -3.77 -18.29
N LEU A 117 18.35 -4.14 -18.78
CA LEU A 117 17.10 -4.05 -18.03
C LEU A 117 17.11 -4.95 -16.79
N ALA A 118 17.58 -6.20 -16.91
CA ALA A 118 17.71 -7.10 -15.76
C ALA A 118 18.68 -6.56 -14.70
N LEU A 119 19.85 -6.06 -15.09
CA LEU A 119 20.80 -5.43 -14.16
C LEU A 119 20.21 -4.18 -13.51
N LEU A 120 19.52 -3.35 -14.29
CA LEU A 120 18.86 -2.13 -13.80
C LEU A 120 17.80 -2.46 -12.74
N THR A 121 16.98 -3.49 -12.94
CA THR A 121 15.96 -3.91 -11.97
C THR A 121 16.53 -4.67 -10.77
N GLY A 122 17.85 -4.93 -10.72
CA GLY A 122 18.48 -5.73 -9.67
C GLY A 122 18.29 -7.25 -9.83
N THR A 123 17.91 -7.71 -11.01
CA THR A 123 17.63 -9.10 -11.34
C THR A 123 18.93 -9.83 -11.70
N ILE A 124 19.42 -10.68 -10.79
CA ILE A 124 20.64 -11.48 -10.96
C ILE A 124 20.23 -12.88 -11.45
N VAL A 125 20.45 -13.19 -12.72
CA VAL A 125 20.03 -14.47 -13.31
C VAL A 125 21.17 -15.51 -13.28
N THR A 126 20.83 -16.76 -13.00
CA THR A 126 21.71 -17.93 -13.08
C THR A 126 21.01 -19.01 -13.89
N VAL A 127 21.65 -19.51 -14.95
CA VAL A 127 21.06 -20.53 -15.83
C VAL A 127 21.64 -21.90 -15.50
N LYS A 128 20.78 -22.88 -15.23
CA LYS A 128 21.14 -24.31 -15.07
C LYS A 128 20.77 -25.07 -16.35
N ASN A 129 21.56 -26.10 -16.66
CA ASN A 129 21.39 -26.96 -17.84
C ASN A 129 21.38 -26.20 -19.18
N ALA A 130 22.14 -25.10 -19.28
CA ALA A 130 22.16 -24.24 -20.48
C ALA A 130 22.47 -25.00 -21.79
N HIS A 131 23.19 -26.12 -21.73
CA HIS A 131 23.48 -27.00 -22.87
C HIS A 131 22.23 -27.65 -23.51
N LEU A 132 21.09 -27.72 -22.78
CA LEU A 132 19.82 -28.18 -23.33
C LEU A 132 19.12 -27.10 -24.16
N PHE A 133 19.51 -25.82 -24.01
CA PHE A 133 18.87 -24.72 -24.72
C PHE A 133 19.47 -24.55 -26.11
N LYS A 134 18.65 -24.84 -27.13
CA LYS A 134 19.01 -24.62 -28.54
C LYS A 134 18.08 -23.58 -29.15
N ARG A 135 18.61 -22.39 -29.41
CA ARG A 135 17.85 -21.22 -29.90
C ARG A 135 17.07 -21.53 -31.18
N ASP A 136 17.65 -22.28 -32.11
CA ASP A 136 17.07 -22.54 -33.44
C ASP A 136 16.00 -23.65 -33.44
N GLU A 137 15.97 -24.48 -32.40
CA GLU A 137 14.97 -25.56 -32.22
C GLU A 137 13.79 -25.12 -31.33
N ALA A 138 14.02 -24.17 -30.42
CA ALA A 138 13.03 -23.70 -29.46
C ALA A 138 12.10 -22.63 -30.06
N ALA A 139 10.94 -23.02 -30.59
CA ALA A 139 9.97 -22.07 -31.12
C ALA A 139 9.16 -21.34 -30.03
N VAL A 140 8.83 -22.03 -28.93
CA VAL A 140 8.05 -21.46 -27.81
C VAL A 140 8.73 -21.77 -26.48
N LEU A 141 9.05 -20.75 -25.69
CA LEU A 141 9.57 -20.90 -24.32
C LEU A 141 8.38 -20.91 -23.35
N VAL A 142 8.34 -21.91 -22.47
CA VAL A 142 7.26 -22.09 -21.49
C VAL A 142 7.84 -22.14 -20.08
N ALA A 143 7.33 -21.32 -19.18
CA ALA A 143 7.80 -21.25 -17.80
C ALA A 143 6.66 -21.13 -16.78
N ASN A 144 6.93 -21.54 -15.54
CA ASN A 144 6.10 -21.16 -14.39
C ASN A 144 6.19 -19.66 -14.09
N HIS A 145 5.22 -19.12 -13.36
CA HIS A 145 5.06 -17.68 -13.13
C HIS A 145 4.97 -17.34 -11.64
N ILE A 146 5.95 -16.59 -11.14
CA ILE A 146 6.14 -16.25 -9.72
C ILE A 146 6.30 -14.73 -9.47
N SER A 147 6.64 -13.95 -10.49
CA SER A 147 6.74 -12.49 -10.40
C SER A 147 6.45 -11.76 -11.71
N GLU A 148 6.07 -10.48 -11.62
CA GLU A 148 5.90 -9.59 -12.78
C GLU A 148 7.20 -9.41 -13.60
N PHE A 149 8.36 -9.72 -13.00
CA PHE A 149 9.69 -9.58 -13.61
C PHE A 149 10.23 -10.88 -14.22
N ASP A 150 9.45 -11.98 -14.20
CA ASP A 150 9.86 -13.26 -14.79
C ASP A 150 10.19 -13.12 -16.29
N ALA A 151 9.48 -12.24 -17.00
CA ALA A 151 9.76 -11.92 -18.40
C ALA A 151 11.13 -11.25 -18.60
N ILE A 152 11.59 -10.42 -17.66
CA ILE A 152 12.91 -9.78 -17.68
C ILE A 152 13.99 -10.84 -17.36
N ALA A 153 13.74 -11.70 -16.37
CA ALA A 153 14.64 -12.81 -16.06
C ALA A 153 14.76 -13.80 -17.24
N LEU A 154 13.64 -14.16 -17.89
CA LEU A 154 13.62 -15.07 -19.04
C LEU A 154 14.34 -14.45 -20.26
N ASN A 155 14.14 -13.16 -20.51
CA ASN A 155 14.84 -12.45 -21.59
C ASN A 155 16.37 -12.43 -21.41
N TRP A 156 16.92 -12.72 -20.22
CA TRP A 156 18.36 -12.93 -20.04
C TRP A 156 18.91 -14.11 -20.87
N LEU A 157 18.12 -15.17 -21.06
CA LEU A 157 18.53 -16.37 -21.81
C LEU A 157 18.59 -16.09 -23.32
N THR A 158 17.57 -15.41 -23.84
CA THR A 158 17.49 -14.95 -25.23
C THR A 158 16.45 -13.83 -25.31
N PRO A 159 16.59 -12.84 -26.20
CA PRO A 159 15.46 -12.01 -26.60
C PRO A 159 14.31 -12.90 -27.08
N ALA A 160 13.10 -12.64 -26.58
CA ALA A 160 11.91 -13.41 -26.89
C ALA A 160 10.67 -12.50 -27.03
N TYR A 161 9.69 -12.95 -27.81
CA TYR A 161 8.38 -12.32 -27.87
C TYR A 161 7.58 -12.68 -26.61
N ILE A 162 7.38 -11.73 -25.69
CA ILE A 162 6.68 -11.98 -24.43
C ILE A 162 5.17 -11.87 -24.64
N LEU A 163 4.43 -12.94 -24.36
CA LEU A 163 2.97 -12.93 -24.37
C LEU A 163 2.44 -12.25 -23.09
N GLY A 164 1.84 -11.06 -23.25
CA GLY A 164 1.34 -10.22 -22.16
C GLY A 164 -0.10 -9.76 -22.37
N TYR A 165 -0.71 -9.15 -21.34
CA TYR A 165 -2.09 -8.66 -21.41
C TYR A 165 -2.20 -7.25 -22.05
N ASP A 166 -3.32 -6.98 -22.73
CA ASP A 166 -3.62 -5.68 -23.34
C ASP A 166 -3.55 -4.46 -22.39
N PHE A 167 -3.80 -4.64 -21.09
CA PHE A 167 -3.72 -3.55 -20.10
C PHE A 167 -2.35 -2.87 -20.08
N TYR A 168 -1.28 -3.61 -20.37
CA TYR A 168 0.08 -3.06 -20.44
C TYR A 168 0.19 -1.91 -21.44
N LYS A 169 -0.56 -1.95 -22.57
CA LYS A 169 -0.58 -0.86 -23.57
C LYS A 169 -1.00 0.50 -23.01
N LYS A 170 -1.76 0.53 -21.91
CA LYS A 170 -2.27 1.78 -21.31
C LYS A 170 -1.21 2.47 -20.43
N MET A 171 -0.27 1.70 -19.87
CA MET A 171 0.73 2.21 -18.93
C MET A 171 1.83 3.01 -19.66
N LEU A 172 2.24 4.14 -19.07
CA LEU A 172 3.20 5.07 -19.67
C LEU A 172 4.52 4.39 -20.09
N PHE A 173 5.06 3.50 -19.25
CA PHE A 173 6.33 2.81 -19.52
C PHE A 173 6.29 1.99 -20.82
N PHE A 174 5.25 1.16 -21.01
CA PHE A 174 5.09 0.36 -22.23
C PHE A 174 4.71 1.22 -23.45
N ARG A 175 4.00 2.34 -23.26
CA ARG A 175 3.79 3.34 -24.32
C ARG A 175 5.07 4.01 -24.80
N LEU A 176 6.04 4.24 -23.90
CA LEU A 176 7.35 4.78 -24.26
C LEU A 176 8.20 3.77 -25.02
N LEU A 177 8.18 2.51 -24.58
CA LEU A 177 8.79 1.36 -25.24
C LEU A 177 8.24 1.10 -26.65
N GLY A 178 6.93 1.29 -26.83
CA GLY A 178 6.23 1.04 -28.10
C GLY A 178 6.25 -0.43 -28.52
N ASP A 179 5.93 -0.67 -29.79
CA ASP A 179 5.79 -2.02 -30.35
C ASP A 179 7.13 -2.77 -30.53
N LYS A 180 8.27 -2.07 -30.38
CA LYS A 180 9.63 -2.64 -30.50
C LYS A 180 10.08 -3.46 -29.29
N SER A 181 9.28 -3.52 -28.22
CA SER A 181 9.62 -4.22 -26.96
C SER A 181 9.39 -5.73 -26.98
N GLY A 182 8.94 -6.29 -28.10
CA GLY A 182 8.63 -7.72 -28.21
C GLY A 182 7.37 -8.18 -27.47
N LEU A 183 6.54 -7.26 -26.94
CA LEU A 183 5.29 -7.62 -26.27
C LEU A 183 4.20 -8.01 -27.29
N VAL A 184 3.73 -9.25 -27.21
CA VAL A 184 2.57 -9.76 -27.95
C VAL A 184 1.35 -9.68 -27.03
N TYR A 185 0.51 -8.68 -27.29
CA TYR A 185 -0.63 -8.34 -26.43
C TYR A 185 -1.86 -9.21 -26.72
N VAL A 186 -2.31 -9.94 -25.71
CA VAL A 186 -3.52 -10.76 -25.72
C VAL A 186 -4.68 -9.97 -25.09
N PRO A 187 -5.84 -9.85 -25.76
CA PRO A 187 -7.00 -9.17 -25.20
C PRO A 187 -7.49 -9.85 -23.92
N TYR A 188 -7.69 -9.11 -22.84
CA TYR A 188 -8.07 -9.66 -21.53
C TYR A 188 -9.36 -10.51 -21.58
N VAL A 189 -10.30 -10.10 -22.43
CA VAL A 189 -11.60 -10.77 -22.63
C VAL A 189 -11.46 -12.21 -23.15
N SER A 190 -10.42 -12.50 -23.96
CA SER A 190 -10.23 -13.78 -24.67
C SER A 190 -10.07 -15.02 -23.79
N ARG A 191 -9.72 -14.84 -22.51
CA ARG A 191 -9.62 -15.93 -21.50
C ARG A 191 -10.82 -15.97 -20.54
N GLY A 192 -11.56 -14.87 -20.39
CA GLY A 192 -12.66 -14.75 -19.42
C GLY A 192 -14.05 -15.04 -19.99
N GLN A 193 -14.28 -14.74 -21.28
CA GLN A 193 -15.53 -15.00 -21.98
C GLN A 193 -15.22 -15.58 -23.37
N GLY A 194 -15.96 -16.62 -23.76
CA GLY A 194 -15.62 -17.53 -24.86
C GLY A 194 -15.81 -16.99 -26.28
N GLY A 195 -15.32 -15.80 -26.61
CA GLY A 195 -15.18 -15.38 -28.01
C GLY A 195 -14.20 -16.32 -28.73
N ALA A 196 -14.65 -17.00 -29.79
CA ALA A 196 -13.76 -17.72 -30.70
C ALA A 196 -12.83 -16.72 -31.41
N GLU A 197 -13.44 -15.73 -32.06
CA GLU A 197 -12.80 -14.67 -32.84
C GLU A 197 -11.63 -13.95 -32.11
N GLY A 198 -11.78 -13.67 -30.81
CA GLY A 198 -10.72 -13.04 -30.01
C GLY A 198 -9.52 -13.94 -29.71
N ARG A 199 -9.72 -15.27 -29.70
CA ARG A 199 -8.65 -16.27 -29.57
C ARG A 199 -8.02 -16.60 -30.93
N ASP A 200 -8.81 -16.56 -31.99
CA ASP A 200 -8.34 -16.81 -33.36
C ASP A 200 -7.43 -15.68 -33.84
N LYS A 201 -7.80 -14.39 -33.61
CA LYS A 201 -6.90 -13.24 -33.86
C LYS A 201 -5.58 -13.32 -33.09
N VAL A 202 -5.61 -13.80 -31.84
CA VAL A 202 -4.39 -14.01 -31.05
C VAL A 202 -3.55 -15.16 -31.63
N ARG A 203 -4.18 -16.22 -32.10
CA ARG A 203 -3.53 -17.34 -32.78
C ARG A 203 -2.86 -16.89 -34.08
N GLU A 204 -3.54 -16.07 -34.89
CA GLU A 204 -2.99 -15.48 -36.13
C GLU A 204 -1.73 -14.66 -35.86
N ILE A 205 -1.80 -13.70 -34.91
CA ILE A 205 -0.65 -12.85 -34.52
C ILE A 205 0.53 -13.72 -34.05
N ILE A 206 0.26 -14.75 -33.24
CA ILE A 206 1.30 -15.67 -32.76
C ILE A 206 1.90 -16.49 -33.90
N VAL A 207 1.08 -17.00 -34.82
CA VAL A 207 1.56 -17.77 -35.98
C VAL A 207 2.39 -16.89 -36.92
N GLU A 208 1.97 -15.65 -37.18
CA GLU A 208 2.71 -14.66 -37.98
C GLU A 208 4.07 -14.33 -37.34
N LYS A 209 4.11 -14.08 -36.02
CA LYS A 209 5.36 -13.84 -35.28
C LYS A 209 6.28 -15.07 -35.30
N LEU A 210 5.75 -16.26 -35.05
CA LEU A 210 6.52 -17.51 -35.09
C LEU A 210 7.00 -17.89 -36.51
N ALA A 211 6.35 -17.40 -37.57
CA ALA A 211 6.77 -17.61 -38.94
C ALA A 211 8.06 -16.83 -39.29
N LYS A 212 8.36 -15.73 -38.58
CA LYS A 212 9.56 -14.90 -38.82
C LYS A 212 10.86 -15.54 -38.37
N LYS A 213 10.79 -16.53 -37.44
CA LYS A 213 11.92 -17.31 -36.90
C LYS A 213 13.10 -16.47 -36.37
N ASP A 214 12.89 -15.21 -36.03
CA ASP A 214 13.89 -14.29 -35.49
C ASP A 214 14.06 -14.45 -33.97
N LYS A 215 12.94 -14.69 -33.28
CA LYS A 215 12.87 -14.85 -31.82
C LYS A 215 11.82 -15.91 -31.43
N PRO A 216 12.04 -16.66 -30.34
CA PRO A 216 11.00 -17.53 -29.79
C PRO A 216 9.87 -16.74 -29.13
N LEU A 217 8.68 -17.34 -29.03
CA LEU A 217 7.60 -16.82 -28.19
C LEU A 217 7.76 -17.31 -26.75
N ALA A 218 7.90 -16.41 -25.78
CA ALA A 218 7.89 -16.77 -24.36
C ALA A 218 6.51 -16.53 -23.73
N ALA A 219 6.01 -17.52 -22.99
CA ALA A 219 4.70 -17.44 -22.37
C ALA A 219 4.59 -18.24 -21.06
N PHE A 220 3.70 -17.77 -20.19
CA PHE A 220 3.39 -18.34 -18.88
C PHE A 220 2.02 -19.04 -18.95
N PRO A 221 1.94 -20.37 -19.18
CA PRO A 221 0.68 -21.10 -19.39
C PRO A 221 -0.20 -21.21 -18.13
N GLU A 222 0.34 -20.94 -16.93
CA GLU A 222 -0.43 -20.81 -15.69
C GLU A 222 -1.46 -19.67 -15.75
N GLY A 223 -1.21 -18.64 -16.55
CA GLY A 223 -2.11 -17.49 -16.72
C GLY A 223 -2.08 -16.46 -15.57
N GLY A 224 -1.52 -16.80 -14.42
CA GLY A 224 -1.29 -15.89 -13.30
C GLY A 224 -0.20 -16.38 -12.34
N LEU A 225 0.19 -15.52 -11.40
CA LEU A 225 1.29 -15.75 -10.46
C LEU A 225 0.98 -16.84 -9.41
N THR A 226 1.99 -17.61 -9.01
CA THR A 226 2.02 -18.42 -7.78
C THR A 226 3.15 -17.95 -6.87
N ASN A 227 3.28 -18.52 -5.67
CA ASN A 227 4.39 -18.21 -4.76
C ASN A 227 5.69 -18.99 -5.04
N GLY A 228 5.66 -19.94 -5.99
CA GLY A 228 6.82 -20.79 -6.31
C GLY A 228 7.29 -21.71 -5.17
N ARG A 229 6.42 -22.08 -4.22
CA ARG A 229 6.76 -22.92 -3.05
C ARG A 229 5.98 -24.24 -2.96
N VAL A 230 4.69 -24.23 -3.30
CA VAL A 230 3.78 -25.38 -3.08
C VAL A 230 3.43 -26.08 -4.39
N GLY A 231 2.87 -25.36 -5.36
CA GLY A 231 2.40 -25.97 -6.60
C GLY A 231 2.14 -24.97 -7.72
N LEU A 232 2.12 -25.51 -8.93
CA LEU A 232 1.79 -24.79 -10.17
C LEU A 232 0.28 -24.81 -10.44
N LEU A 233 -0.24 -23.72 -11.01
CA LEU A 233 -1.57 -23.71 -11.62
C LEU A 233 -1.58 -24.56 -12.90
N GLN A 234 -2.74 -25.11 -13.25
CA GLN A 234 -2.93 -25.95 -14.41
C GLN A 234 -2.61 -25.20 -15.71
N TYR A 235 -1.64 -25.72 -16.48
CA TYR A 235 -1.23 -25.15 -17.76
C TYR A 235 -2.35 -25.17 -18.80
N HIS A 236 -2.63 -24.03 -19.42
CA HIS A 236 -3.62 -23.92 -20.49
C HIS A 236 -3.15 -24.52 -21.84
N LYS A 237 -3.97 -25.38 -22.44
CA LYS A 237 -3.67 -26.11 -23.70
C LYS A 237 -3.44 -25.28 -24.97
N PHE A 238 -3.63 -23.95 -24.93
CA PHE A 238 -3.59 -23.07 -26.11
C PHE A 238 -2.22 -23.03 -26.80
N LEU A 239 -1.12 -22.94 -26.04
CA LEU A 239 0.22 -22.88 -26.61
C LEU A 239 0.66 -24.22 -27.21
N PHE A 240 0.16 -25.30 -26.62
CA PHE A 240 0.48 -26.68 -26.99
C PHE A 240 -0.28 -27.13 -28.25
N SER A 241 -1.41 -26.50 -28.60
CA SER A 241 -2.16 -26.76 -29.83
C SER A 241 -1.60 -26.05 -31.08
N LEU A 242 -0.44 -25.39 -30.97
CA LEU A 242 0.26 -24.75 -32.08
C LEU A 242 1.14 -25.71 -32.91
N GLY A 243 1.35 -26.95 -32.45
CA GLY A 243 2.17 -27.95 -33.15
C GLY A 243 3.67 -27.61 -33.25
N LYS A 244 4.15 -26.69 -32.42
CA LYS A 244 5.55 -26.21 -32.38
C LYS A 244 6.34 -26.89 -31.27
N THR A 245 7.67 -26.88 -31.39
CA THR A 245 8.58 -27.32 -30.32
C THR A 245 8.49 -26.37 -29.13
N ILE A 246 8.18 -26.92 -27.97
CA ILE A 246 8.15 -26.25 -26.68
C ILE A 246 9.51 -26.45 -26.00
N GLN A 247 10.07 -25.38 -25.45
CA GLN A 247 11.23 -25.40 -24.57
C GLN A 247 10.76 -25.09 -23.15
N PRO A 248 10.60 -26.10 -22.28
CA PRO A 248 10.20 -25.86 -20.90
C PRO A 248 11.36 -25.30 -20.09
N LEU A 249 11.03 -24.40 -19.17
CA LEU A 249 11.92 -23.71 -18.26
C LEU A 249 11.30 -23.72 -16.85
N ALA A 250 12.11 -24.00 -15.83
CA ALA A 250 11.72 -23.90 -14.43
C ALA A 250 12.40 -22.68 -13.80
N ILE A 251 11.61 -21.67 -13.42
CA ILE A 251 12.05 -20.42 -12.80
C ILE A 251 11.86 -20.51 -11.28
N GLN A 252 12.94 -20.25 -10.54
CA GLN A 252 12.91 -20.03 -9.09
C GLN A 252 13.51 -18.65 -8.78
N ALA A 253 12.91 -17.88 -7.88
CA ALA A 253 13.45 -16.60 -7.42
C ALA A 253 13.72 -16.61 -5.91
N SER A 254 14.66 -15.77 -5.48
CA SER A 254 14.80 -15.36 -4.08
C SER A 254 13.91 -14.15 -3.80
N ASP A 255 13.39 -14.04 -2.57
CA ASP A 255 12.74 -12.83 -2.02
C ASP A 255 13.71 -11.64 -1.76
N GLY A 256 14.96 -11.73 -2.22
CA GLY A 256 16.01 -10.74 -1.95
C GLY A 256 16.64 -10.89 -0.56
N PRO A 257 17.34 -9.86 -0.05
CA PRO A 257 18.03 -9.91 1.25
C PRO A 257 17.18 -9.49 2.46
N PHE A 258 15.96 -9.00 2.24
CA PHE A 258 15.08 -8.49 3.29
C PHE A 258 13.88 -9.43 3.51
N PRO A 259 13.17 -9.33 4.65
CA PRO A 259 12.00 -10.14 4.94
C PRO A 259 10.74 -9.63 4.20
N VAL A 260 10.86 -9.41 2.89
CA VAL A 260 9.81 -8.90 2.00
C VAL A 260 9.59 -9.93 0.91
N ASN A 261 8.37 -10.38 0.68
CA ASN A 261 8.08 -11.31 -0.41
C ASN A 261 8.05 -10.58 -1.76
N ILE A 262 8.58 -11.26 -2.78
CA ILE A 262 8.69 -10.75 -4.16
C ILE A 262 7.34 -10.36 -4.79
N ASN A 263 6.27 -11.07 -4.42
CA ASN A 263 4.89 -10.83 -4.85
C ASN A 263 3.95 -10.81 -3.62
N ASP A 264 2.82 -10.11 -3.74
CA ASP A 264 1.72 -10.11 -2.79
C ASP A 264 0.40 -9.92 -3.55
N GLU A 265 -0.51 -10.89 -3.44
CA GLU A 265 -1.81 -10.92 -4.12
C GLU A 265 -2.82 -9.91 -3.56
N THR A 266 -2.54 -9.30 -2.40
CA THR A 266 -3.33 -8.18 -1.85
C THR A 266 -2.85 -6.82 -2.36
N SER A 267 -1.66 -6.76 -2.95
CA SER A 267 -1.04 -5.55 -3.52
C SER A 267 -1.53 -5.27 -4.95
N THR A 268 -1.35 -4.02 -5.41
CA THR A 268 -1.52 -3.67 -6.83
C THR A 268 -0.30 -4.09 -7.65
N PHE A 269 -0.46 -4.20 -8.98
CA PHE A 269 0.66 -4.43 -9.91
C PHE A 269 1.83 -3.44 -9.69
N LEU A 270 1.55 -2.14 -9.55
CA LEU A 270 2.64 -1.17 -9.34
C LEU A 270 3.20 -1.24 -7.91
N ALA A 271 2.43 -1.64 -6.91
CA ALA A 271 3.00 -1.93 -5.59
C ALA A 271 4.00 -3.10 -5.66
N ASN A 272 3.68 -4.19 -6.39
CA ASN A 272 4.64 -5.26 -6.70
C ASN A 272 5.90 -4.71 -7.39
N VAL A 273 5.74 -3.89 -8.44
CA VAL A 273 6.85 -3.27 -9.18
C VAL A 273 7.71 -2.35 -8.32
N LEU A 274 7.12 -1.50 -7.48
CA LEU A 274 7.86 -0.58 -6.61
C LEU A 274 8.63 -1.34 -5.53
N TRP A 275 8.02 -2.35 -4.89
CA TRP A 275 8.72 -3.21 -3.94
C TRP A 275 9.89 -3.96 -4.60
N TYR A 276 9.71 -4.40 -5.85
CA TYR A 276 10.78 -5.05 -6.60
C TYR A 276 11.96 -4.12 -6.86
N LEU A 277 11.69 -2.89 -7.32
CA LEU A 277 12.72 -1.88 -7.61
C LEU A 277 13.37 -1.30 -6.34
N PHE A 278 12.66 -1.30 -5.22
CA PHE A 278 13.16 -0.92 -3.90
C PHE A 278 14.15 -1.93 -3.33
N ALA A 279 13.88 -3.24 -3.47
CA ALA A 279 14.80 -4.27 -3.00
C ALA A 279 16.12 -4.22 -3.79
N PRO A 280 17.30 -4.37 -3.15
CA PRO A 280 18.56 -4.07 -3.81
C PRO A 280 18.91 -5.10 -4.89
N TRP A 281 18.52 -6.37 -4.72
CA TRP A 281 18.60 -7.41 -5.74
C TRP A 281 17.62 -8.56 -5.49
N HIS A 282 17.30 -9.29 -6.57
CA HIS A 282 16.65 -10.60 -6.54
C HIS A 282 17.47 -11.59 -7.37
N ARG A 283 17.73 -12.78 -6.86
CA ARG A 283 18.41 -13.86 -7.58
C ARG A 283 17.38 -14.79 -8.24
N TYR A 284 17.51 -15.00 -9.54
CA TYR A 284 16.72 -15.94 -10.33
C TYR A 284 17.57 -17.13 -10.74
N THR A 285 17.01 -18.33 -10.63
CA THR A 285 17.56 -19.55 -11.20
C THR A 285 16.61 -20.04 -12.28
N ILE A 286 17.09 -20.08 -13.52
CA ILE A 286 16.35 -20.61 -14.66
C ILE A 286 16.94 -21.97 -15.00
N THR A 287 16.20 -23.03 -14.77
CA THR A 287 16.60 -24.39 -15.13
C THR A 287 15.99 -24.75 -16.47
N VAL A 288 16.84 -24.99 -17.47
CA VAL A 288 16.41 -25.48 -18.78
C VAL A 288 16.08 -26.96 -18.69
N LEU A 289 14.95 -27.35 -19.28
CA LEU A 289 14.47 -28.74 -19.32
C LEU A 289 14.55 -29.29 -20.76
N PRO A 290 14.45 -30.62 -20.98
CA PRO A 290 14.45 -31.18 -22.33
C PRO A 290 13.35 -30.59 -23.22
N ALA A 291 13.72 -30.17 -24.43
CA ALA A 291 12.78 -29.68 -25.43
C ALA A 291 11.72 -30.75 -25.73
N THR A 292 10.47 -30.33 -25.82
CA THR A 292 9.29 -31.20 -25.94
C THR A 292 8.48 -30.81 -27.17
N ARG A 293 8.10 -31.80 -27.96
CA ARG A 293 7.10 -31.66 -29.02
C ARG A 293 5.84 -32.42 -28.61
N ALA A 294 4.68 -31.97 -29.09
CA ALA A 294 3.47 -32.78 -29.05
C ALA A 294 3.64 -34.00 -29.98
N GLY A 295 3.17 -35.16 -29.56
CA GLY A 295 3.03 -36.34 -30.43
C GLY A 295 2.06 -36.08 -31.59
N PRO A 296 2.11 -36.88 -32.67
CA PRO A 296 1.27 -36.67 -33.87
C PRO A 296 -0.24 -36.61 -33.57
N ASP A 297 -0.71 -37.38 -32.58
CA ASP A 297 -2.10 -37.44 -32.13
C ASP A 297 -2.27 -37.16 -30.62
N GLU A 298 -1.29 -36.49 -29.98
CA GLU A 298 -1.36 -36.17 -28.54
C GLU A 298 -2.32 -34.99 -28.30
N ASP A 299 -3.33 -35.16 -27.41
CA ASP A 299 -4.19 -34.04 -27.01
C ASP A 299 -3.33 -32.89 -26.47
N PRO A 300 -3.49 -31.65 -26.99
CA PRO A 300 -2.79 -30.48 -26.46
C PRO A 300 -2.90 -30.28 -24.94
N LEU A 301 -3.96 -30.78 -24.27
CA LEU A 301 -4.03 -30.76 -22.81
C LEU A 301 -3.09 -31.78 -22.16
N ALA A 302 -2.99 -33.00 -22.70
CA ALA A 302 -2.05 -34.02 -22.22
C ALA A 302 -0.59 -33.56 -22.38
N CYS A 303 -0.25 -32.96 -23.53
CA CYS A 303 1.05 -32.33 -23.74
C CYS A 303 1.33 -31.19 -22.73
N ALA A 304 0.33 -30.34 -22.46
CA ALA A 304 0.43 -29.29 -21.45
C ALA A 304 0.66 -29.84 -20.03
N GLN A 305 -0.04 -30.92 -19.66
CA GLN A 305 0.09 -31.59 -18.36
C GLN A 305 1.45 -32.27 -18.22
N ARG A 306 1.94 -32.96 -19.26
CA ARG A 306 3.26 -33.59 -19.30
C ARG A 306 4.39 -32.57 -19.13
N VAL A 307 4.30 -31.42 -19.82
CA VAL A 307 5.26 -30.32 -19.65
C VAL A 307 5.18 -29.70 -18.26
N MET A 308 3.97 -29.47 -17.74
CA MET A 308 3.77 -28.95 -16.38
C MET A 308 4.32 -29.90 -15.30
N GLN A 309 4.14 -31.21 -15.43
CA GLN A 309 4.69 -32.22 -14.52
C GLN A 309 6.22 -32.18 -14.52
N ALA A 310 6.86 -32.08 -15.69
CA ALA A 310 8.32 -31.92 -15.79
C ALA A 310 8.81 -30.62 -15.12
N THR A 311 8.09 -29.50 -15.30
CA THR A 311 8.40 -28.23 -14.62
C THR A 311 8.22 -28.36 -13.10
N ALA A 312 7.12 -28.96 -12.64
CA ALA A 312 6.83 -29.16 -11.22
C ALA A 312 7.90 -30.04 -10.55
N GLN A 313 8.28 -31.16 -11.18
CA GLN A 313 9.35 -32.05 -10.71
C GLN A 313 10.70 -31.32 -10.61
N ALA A 314 11.06 -30.51 -11.62
CA ALA A 314 12.30 -29.72 -11.62
C ALA A 314 12.32 -28.63 -10.54
N LEU A 315 11.15 -28.12 -10.14
CA LEU A 315 10.99 -27.15 -9.06
C LEU A 315 10.89 -27.79 -7.67
N GLY A 316 10.61 -29.09 -7.58
CA GLY A 316 10.23 -29.77 -6.33
C GLY A 316 8.83 -29.38 -5.84
N GLN A 317 7.94 -29.00 -6.75
CA GLN A 317 6.57 -28.54 -6.47
C GLN A 317 5.53 -29.54 -6.99
N GLN A 318 4.27 -29.35 -6.60
CA GLN A 318 3.15 -30.15 -7.07
C GLN A 318 2.54 -29.59 -8.37
N ALA A 319 2.18 -30.45 -9.31
CA ALA A 319 1.39 -30.08 -10.47
C ALA A 319 -0.11 -30.15 -10.09
N THR A 320 -0.78 -29.00 -9.95
CA THR A 320 -2.17 -28.97 -9.41
C THR A 320 -3.24 -28.85 -10.50
N PRO A 321 -4.47 -29.33 -10.27
CA PRO A 321 -5.55 -29.27 -11.26
C PRO A 321 -6.30 -27.93 -11.27
N PHE A 322 -5.85 -26.92 -10.52
CA PHE A 322 -6.55 -25.64 -10.36
C PHE A 322 -6.14 -24.65 -11.43
N LEU A 323 -7.11 -23.96 -12.02
CA LEU A 323 -6.92 -23.03 -13.13
C LEU A 323 -6.84 -21.59 -12.62
N TYR A 324 -6.32 -20.67 -13.45
CA TYR A 324 -6.28 -19.24 -13.12
C TYR A 324 -7.66 -18.65 -12.76
N ARG A 325 -8.75 -19.16 -13.35
CA ARG A 325 -10.14 -18.77 -12.98
C ARG A 325 -10.48 -19.06 -11.52
N ASP A 326 -9.89 -20.11 -10.95
CA ASP A 326 -10.12 -20.54 -9.56
C ASP A 326 -9.37 -19.61 -8.61
N LYS A 327 -8.13 -19.23 -8.96
CA LYS A 327 -7.39 -18.15 -8.30
C LYS A 327 -8.20 -16.84 -8.31
N ILE A 328 -8.76 -16.42 -9.45
CA ILE A 328 -9.58 -15.19 -9.53
C ILE A 328 -10.78 -15.25 -8.57
N ALA A 329 -11.50 -16.38 -8.52
CA ALA A 329 -12.64 -16.54 -7.61
C ALA A 329 -12.20 -16.42 -6.14
N PHE A 330 -11.11 -17.10 -5.78
CA PHE A 330 -10.55 -17.08 -4.43
C PHE A 330 -10.00 -15.70 -4.01
N THR A 331 -9.26 -15.02 -4.88
CA THR A 331 -8.75 -13.66 -4.59
C THR A 331 -9.90 -12.66 -4.42
N ARG A 332 -10.98 -12.77 -5.21
CA ARG A 332 -12.20 -11.95 -5.00
C ARG A 332 -12.87 -12.23 -3.66
N TYR A 333 -12.92 -13.50 -3.25
CA TYR A 333 -13.42 -13.94 -1.95
C TYR A 333 -12.58 -13.32 -0.80
N LYS A 334 -11.25 -13.49 -0.80
CA LYS A 334 -10.37 -12.91 0.24
C LYS A 334 -10.41 -11.37 0.25
N THR A 335 -10.42 -10.70 -0.91
CA THR A 335 -10.53 -9.23 -0.97
C THR A 335 -11.83 -8.70 -0.33
N ARG A 336 -12.95 -9.41 -0.49
CA ARG A 336 -14.22 -9.05 0.20
C ARG A 336 -14.11 -9.22 1.72
N GLN A 337 -13.45 -10.28 2.21
CA GLN A 337 -13.17 -10.46 3.64
C GLN A 337 -12.29 -9.31 4.18
N PHE A 338 -11.18 -8.99 3.51
CA PHE A 338 -10.27 -7.92 3.93
C PHE A 338 -10.95 -6.54 3.97
N ASN A 339 -11.80 -6.22 3.00
CA ASN A 339 -12.53 -4.95 3.00
C ASN A 339 -13.55 -4.87 4.15
N LYS A 340 -14.23 -5.97 4.49
CA LYS A 340 -15.11 -6.03 5.67
C LYS A 340 -14.34 -5.82 6.97
N ALA A 341 -13.14 -6.40 7.09
CA ALA A 341 -12.25 -6.19 8.24
C ALA A 341 -11.73 -4.73 8.33
N LYS A 342 -11.27 -4.15 7.22
CA LYS A 342 -10.82 -2.74 7.16
C LYS A 342 -11.89 -1.75 7.62
N ASN A 343 -13.16 -1.99 7.27
CA ASN A 343 -14.27 -1.15 7.72
C ASN A 343 -14.46 -1.21 9.25
N ALA A 344 -14.19 -2.35 9.89
CA ALA A 344 -14.18 -2.45 11.35
C ALA A 344 -12.97 -1.70 11.97
N SER A 345 -11.78 -1.82 11.38
CA SER A 345 -10.59 -1.07 11.82
C SER A 345 -10.75 0.46 11.69
N GLY A 346 -11.47 0.91 10.66
CA GLY A 346 -11.83 2.33 10.48
C GLY A 346 -12.69 2.87 11.63
N ALA A 347 -13.61 2.06 12.17
CA ALA A 347 -14.37 2.42 13.36
C ALA A 347 -13.47 2.53 14.61
N THR A 348 -12.45 1.67 14.74
CA THR A 348 -11.45 1.77 15.83
C THR A 348 -10.62 3.05 15.74
N LEU A 349 -10.18 3.43 14.53
CA LEU A 349 -9.48 4.69 14.28
C LEU A 349 -10.35 5.91 14.57
N ALA A 350 -11.64 5.87 14.19
CA ALA A 350 -12.60 6.92 14.52
C ALA A 350 -12.83 7.05 16.03
N ALA A 351 -12.92 5.92 16.75
CA ALA A 351 -13.03 5.91 18.21
C ALA A 351 -11.77 6.50 18.88
N LEU A 352 -10.57 6.12 18.44
CA LEU A 352 -9.31 6.68 18.94
C LEU A 352 -9.22 8.20 18.69
N ALA A 353 -9.64 8.67 17.51
CA ALA A 353 -9.71 10.10 17.20
C ALA A 353 -10.72 10.84 18.10
N ALA A 354 -11.88 10.23 18.40
CA ALA A 354 -12.86 10.78 19.33
C ALA A 354 -12.33 10.84 20.77
N PHE A 355 -11.64 9.80 21.27
CA PHE A 355 -10.99 9.81 22.59
C PHE A 355 -9.86 10.83 22.69
N ALA A 356 -9.05 10.98 21.65
CA ALA A 356 -8.02 12.03 21.59
C ALA A 356 -8.66 13.43 21.63
N GLY A 357 -9.69 13.68 20.82
CA GLY A 357 -10.44 14.94 20.82
C GLY A 357 -11.09 15.26 22.17
N LEU A 358 -11.72 14.27 22.81
CA LEU A 358 -12.31 14.42 24.15
C LEU A 358 -11.23 14.71 25.21
N SER A 359 -10.09 14.04 25.15
CA SER A 359 -8.97 14.28 26.07
C SER A 359 -8.41 15.70 25.91
N MET A 360 -8.34 16.21 24.68
CA MET A 360 -7.93 17.59 24.37
C MET A 360 -8.94 18.62 24.89
N LEU A 361 -10.25 18.33 24.83
CA LEU A 361 -11.31 19.17 25.41
C LEU A 361 -11.20 19.24 26.94
N ILE A 362 -10.94 18.11 27.61
CA ILE A 362 -10.81 18.03 29.08
C ILE A 362 -9.53 18.72 29.57
N ALA A 363 -8.40 18.56 28.87
CA ALA A 363 -7.12 19.16 29.27
C ALA A 363 -7.04 20.68 29.06
N GLY A 364 -7.90 21.24 28.19
CA GLY A 364 -8.02 22.68 27.95
C GLY A 364 -6.73 23.35 27.46
N PHE A 365 -6.53 24.63 27.83
CA PHE A 365 -5.39 25.44 27.39
C PHE A 365 -4.00 24.88 27.77
N LYS A 366 -3.90 23.93 28.70
CA LYS A 366 -2.61 23.34 29.12
C LYS A 366 -1.91 22.56 28.01
N LEU A 367 -2.65 21.97 27.08
CA LEU A 367 -2.10 21.24 25.93
C LEU A 367 -2.17 22.04 24.61
N PHE A 368 -2.45 23.34 24.65
CA PHE A 368 -2.78 24.13 23.46
C PHE A 368 -1.78 24.01 22.30
N ARG A 369 -0.46 23.97 22.58
CA ARG A 369 0.57 23.76 21.53
C ARG A 369 0.54 22.36 20.92
N ALA A 370 0.28 21.32 21.72
CA ALA A 370 0.11 19.96 21.21
C ALA A 370 -1.18 19.83 20.40
N SER A 371 -2.27 20.48 20.83
CA SER A 371 -3.52 20.57 20.07
C SER A 371 -3.33 21.25 18.71
N LEU A 372 -2.59 22.36 18.66
CA LEU A 372 -2.22 23.04 17.42
C LEU A 372 -1.34 22.17 16.51
N PHE A 373 -0.38 21.43 17.07
CA PHE A 373 0.44 20.48 16.32
C PHE A 373 -0.40 19.36 15.70
N VAL A 374 -1.28 18.71 16.48
CA VAL A 374 -2.16 17.63 15.99
C VAL A 374 -3.12 18.13 14.92
N LEU A 375 -3.66 19.34 15.08
CA LEU A 375 -4.57 19.96 14.11
C LEU A 375 -3.85 20.33 12.80
N GLY A 376 -2.66 20.94 12.91
CA GLY A 376 -1.78 21.21 11.77
C GLY A 376 -1.32 19.92 11.08
N PHE A 377 -1.11 18.84 11.83
CA PHE A 377 -0.75 17.53 11.30
C PHE A 377 -1.88 16.91 10.50
N ALA A 378 -3.11 16.89 11.05
CA ALA A 378 -4.27 16.35 10.34
C ALA A 378 -4.54 17.09 9.03
N VAL A 379 -4.51 18.43 9.05
CA VAL A 379 -4.82 19.26 7.88
C VAL A 379 -3.67 19.28 6.87
N GLY A 380 -2.43 19.48 7.32
CA GLY A 380 -1.26 19.47 6.44
C GLY A 380 -1.06 18.11 5.78
N GLY A 381 -1.27 17.03 6.53
CA GLY A 381 -1.24 15.66 6.00
C GLY A 381 -2.35 15.43 4.98
N ALA A 382 -3.60 15.77 5.29
CA ALA A 382 -4.72 15.61 4.36
C ALA A 382 -4.57 16.44 3.08
N LEU A 383 -4.08 17.68 3.17
CA LEU A 383 -3.85 18.54 2.01
C LEU A 383 -2.74 17.99 1.09
N LEU A 384 -1.62 17.57 1.66
CA LEU A 384 -0.51 17.04 0.86
C LEU A 384 -0.82 15.65 0.30
N ALA A 385 -1.59 14.83 1.04
CA ALA A 385 -2.14 13.57 0.54
C ALA A 385 -3.13 13.78 -0.61
N ALA A 386 -4.08 14.72 -0.49
CA ALA A 386 -5.03 15.03 -1.57
C ALA A 386 -4.34 15.67 -2.80
N LEU A 387 -3.26 16.43 -2.60
CA LEU A 387 -2.41 16.91 -3.70
C LEU A 387 -1.68 15.74 -4.38
N ALA A 388 -1.09 14.84 -3.60
CA ALA A 388 -0.51 13.61 -4.12
C ALA A 388 -1.58 12.77 -4.87
N GLU A 389 -2.81 12.69 -4.38
CA GLU A 389 -3.89 11.97 -5.05
C GLU A 389 -4.26 12.57 -6.41
N ARG A 390 -4.18 13.89 -6.57
CA ARG A 390 -4.38 14.56 -7.87
C ARG A 390 -3.18 14.42 -8.81
N VAL A 391 -1.96 14.50 -8.29
CA VAL A 391 -0.72 14.37 -9.07
C VAL A 391 -0.47 12.92 -9.51
N PHE A 392 -0.90 11.94 -8.70
CA PHE A 392 -0.70 10.52 -8.91
C PHE A 392 -2.01 9.76 -9.20
N ALA A 393 -3.07 10.44 -9.63
CA ALA A 393 -4.42 9.87 -9.80
C ALA A 393 -4.46 8.58 -10.64
N ASP A 394 -3.71 8.55 -11.75
CA ASP A 394 -3.59 7.38 -12.65
C ASP A 394 -2.42 6.45 -12.30
N ALA A 395 -1.62 6.80 -11.29
CA ALA A 395 -0.45 6.04 -10.87
C ALA A 395 -0.83 5.08 -9.73
N SER A 396 -0.68 3.78 -9.95
CA SER A 396 -0.97 2.74 -8.94
C SER A 396 0.00 2.69 -7.73
N ALA A 397 0.84 3.73 -7.60
CA ALA A 397 1.61 4.12 -6.42
C ALA A 397 0.80 5.02 -5.46
N LEU A 398 -0.40 5.44 -5.86
CA LEU A 398 -1.31 6.38 -5.20
C LEU A 398 -1.32 6.24 -3.67
N LEU A 399 -1.55 5.03 -3.17
CA LEU A 399 -1.66 4.74 -1.73
C LEU A 399 -0.34 4.96 -0.96
N THR A 400 0.80 4.63 -1.57
CA THR A 400 2.12 4.83 -0.96
C THR A 400 2.53 6.30 -1.05
N ALA A 401 2.28 6.95 -2.19
CA ALA A 401 2.55 8.37 -2.38
C ALA A 401 1.68 9.25 -1.46
N SER A 402 0.38 8.96 -1.35
CA SER A 402 -0.52 9.67 -0.43
C SER A 402 -0.19 9.39 1.03
N GLY A 403 0.22 8.17 1.39
CA GLY A 403 0.68 7.84 2.75
C GLY A 403 1.96 8.57 3.16
N VAL A 404 2.97 8.62 2.29
CA VAL A 404 4.22 9.38 2.54
C VAL A 404 3.95 10.89 2.54
N ALA A 405 3.13 11.39 1.62
CA ALA A 405 2.71 12.79 1.60
C ALA A 405 1.89 13.16 2.85
N PHE A 406 1.03 12.28 3.35
CA PHE A 406 0.29 12.47 4.60
C PHE A 406 1.24 12.62 5.79
N GLY A 407 2.24 11.74 5.92
CA GLY A 407 3.25 11.82 6.98
C GLY A 407 4.08 13.10 6.92
N LEU A 408 4.64 13.43 5.75
CA LEU A 408 5.47 14.62 5.56
C LEU A 408 4.68 15.92 5.69
N GLY A 409 3.53 16.01 5.01
CA GLY A 409 2.60 17.14 5.12
C GLY A 409 2.07 17.32 6.53
N GLY A 410 1.88 16.22 7.27
CA GLY A 410 1.49 16.25 8.66
C GLY A 410 2.57 16.84 9.56
N VAL A 411 3.81 16.36 9.49
CA VAL A 411 4.90 16.93 10.30
C VAL A 411 5.11 18.40 9.95
N LEU A 412 5.14 18.76 8.66
CA LEU A 412 5.31 20.14 8.22
C LEU A 412 4.16 21.05 8.69
N GLY A 413 2.91 20.63 8.52
CA GLY A 413 1.73 21.38 8.97
C GLY A 413 1.67 21.51 10.50
N GLY A 414 1.98 20.44 11.23
CA GLY A 414 2.02 20.45 12.69
C GLY A 414 3.06 21.40 13.25
N VAL A 415 4.27 21.42 12.68
CA VAL A 415 5.33 22.37 13.05
C VAL A 415 4.91 23.80 12.66
N LEU A 416 4.44 24.01 11.43
CA LEU A 416 4.05 25.33 10.92
C LEU A 416 2.93 25.99 11.73
N VAL A 417 2.01 25.22 12.30
CA VAL A 417 0.88 25.74 13.10
C VAL A 417 1.25 25.89 14.59
N SER A 418 2.22 25.14 15.10
CA SER A 418 2.63 25.17 16.52
C SER A 418 3.79 26.11 16.87
N VAL A 419 4.63 26.49 15.89
CA VAL A 419 5.81 27.36 16.08
C VAL A 419 5.56 28.88 16.04
N PRO A 420 4.59 29.46 15.29
CA PRO A 420 4.47 30.92 15.17
C PRO A 420 3.99 31.65 16.43
N ARG A 421 4.12 33.00 16.42
CA ARG A 421 3.41 33.89 17.35
C ARG A 421 1.91 33.56 17.33
N HIS A 422 1.28 33.57 18.51
CA HIS A 422 0.03 32.86 18.78
C HIS A 422 -1.14 33.15 17.83
N SER A 423 -1.19 34.35 17.24
CA SER A 423 -2.21 34.80 16.29
C SER A 423 -2.43 33.84 15.10
N VAL A 424 -1.35 33.25 14.54
CA VAL A 424 -1.47 32.35 13.38
C VAL A 424 -2.09 31.01 13.78
N GLY A 425 -1.66 30.44 14.90
CA GLY A 425 -2.23 29.20 15.44
C GLY A 425 -3.70 29.35 15.83
N PHE A 426 -4.07 30.48 16.46
CA PHE A 426 -5.48 30.77 16.79
C PHE A 426 -6.35 30.93 15.53
N PHE A 427 -5.87 31.63 14.50
CA PHE A 427 -6.58 31.75 13.22
C PHE A 427 -6.78 30.38 12.57
N PHE A 428 -5.73 29.55 12.51
CA PHE A 428 -5.79 28.20 11.94
C PHE A 428 -6.78 27.30 12.70
N ALA A 429 -6.75 27.32 14.04
CA ALA A 429 -7.70 26.59 14.86
C ALA A 429 -9.16 27.03 14.62
N GLY A 430 -9.40 28.34 14.52
CA GLY A 430 -10.71 28.89 14.18
C GLY A 430 -11.20 28.51 12.78
N ALA A 431 -10.30 28.53 11.78
CA ALA A 431 -10.61 28.14 10.40
C ALA A 431 -11.01 26.65 10.30
N VAL A 432 -10.25 25.75 10.93
CA VAL A 432 -10.56 24.32 10.94
C VAL A 432 -11.85 24.02 11.70
N ALA A 433 -12.08 24.68 12.84
CA ALA A 433 -13.35 24.57 13.58
C ALA A 433 -14.56 25.07 12.74
N GLY A 434 -14.39 26.16 11.98
CA GLY A 434 -15.42 26.69 11.08
C GLY A 434 -15.75 25.73 9.93
N VAL A 435 -14.73 25.14 9.28
CA VAL A 435 -14.92 24.13 8.24
C VAL A 435 -15.59 22.87 8.79
N GLN A 436 -15.16 22.40 9.98
CA GLN A 436 -15.75 21.22 10.63
C GLN A 436 -17.21 21.45 11.03
N LEU A 437 -17.55 22.62 11.59
CA LEU A 437 -18.92 23.00 11.92
C LEU A 437 -19.81 23.06 10.67
N ALA A 438 -19.31 23.64 9.58
CA ALA A 438 -20.06 23.69 8.34
C ALA A 438 -20.25 22.31 7.69
N ALA A 439 -19.23 21.44 7.75
CA ALA A 439 -19.36 20.04 7.33
C ALA A 439 -20.41 19.30 8.18
N MET A 440 -20.41 19.47 9.50
CA MET A 440 -21.40 18.88 10.40
C MET A 440 -22.82 19.37 10.11
N LEU A 441 -23.04 20.68 9.92
CA LEU A 441 -24.32 21.26 9.53
C LEU A 441 -24.78 20.76 8.15
N HIS A 442 -23.84 20.60 7.22
CA HIS A 442 -24.13 20.06 5.90
C HIS A 442 -24.57 18.59 5.96
N THR A 443 -23.86 17.75 6.70
CA THR A 443 -24.18 16.31 6.86
C THR A 443 -25.42 16.04 7.73
N SER A 444 -25.82 16.97 8.59
CA SER A 444 -26.99 16.79 9.48
C SER A 444 -28.29 17.37 8.91
N VAL A 445 -28.24 18.52 8.22
CA VAL A 445 -29.43 19.22 7.71
C VAL A 445 -29.31 19.58 6.22
N GLY A 446 -28.10 19.82 5.72
CA GLY A 446 -27.86 20.26 4.35
C GLY A 446 -28.40 19.32 3.26
N TYR A 447 -28.33 18.00 3.47
CA TYR A 447 -28.86 17.02 2.51
C TYR A 447 -30.41 17.03 2.42
N HIS A 448 -31.11 17.44 3.49
CA HIS A 448 -32.56 17.63 3.45
C HIS A 448 -32.97 18.90 2.70
N ILE A 449 -32.12 19.92 2.69
CA ILE A 449 -32.39 21.23 2.04
C ILE A 449 -32.15 21.15 0.52
N TRP A 450 -31.16 20.39 0.06
CA TRP A 450 -30.89 20.23 -1.39
C TRP A 450 -30.49 18.78 -1.76
N PRO A 451 -31.44 17.83 -1.83
CA PRO A 451 -31.14 16.40 -2.05
C PRO A 451 -30.47 16.09 -3.39
N ALA A 452 -30.74 16.87 -4.43
CA ALA A 452 -30.27 16.58 -5.80
C ALA A 452 -28.75 16.81 -6.01
N HIS A 453 -28.15 17.71 -5.22
CA HIS A 453 -26.75 18.13 -5.36
C HIS A 453 -26.11 18.37 -3.97
N PRO A 454 -25.97 17.33 -3.14
CA PRO A 454 -25.55 17.49 -1.75
C PRO A 454 -24.18 18.16 -1.64
N LEU A 455 -23.21 17.92 -2.53
CA LEU A 455 -21.85 18.45 -2.38
C LEU A 455 -21.69 19.96 -2.66
N VAL A 456 -22.70 20.64 -3.23
CA VAL A 456 -22.60 22.04 -3.68
C VAL A 456 -22.41 23.06 -2.54
N PRO A 457 -23.10 23.00 -1.39
CA PRO A 457 -22.89 23.94 -0.29
C PRO A 457 -21.47 23.86 0.30
N LEU A 458 -20.87 22.65 0.32
CA LEU A 458 -19.51 22.42 0.80
C LEU A 458 -18.47 23.05 -0.15
N LEU A 459 -18.67 22.89 -1.47
CA LEU A 459 -17.85 23.51 -2.50
C LEU A 459 -17.98 25.04 -2.53
N ALA A 460 -19.19 25.58 -2.34
CA ALA A 460 -19.44 27.01 -2.28
C ALA A 460 -18.74 27.67 -1.07
N LEU A 461 -18.72 27.00 0.09
CA LEU A 461 -17.98 27.48 1.27
C LEU A 461 -16.46 27.43 1.06
N ALA A 462 -15.95 26.35 0.45
CA ALA A 462 -14.53 26.26 0.10
C ALA A 462 -14.10 27.33 -0.91
N ALA A 463 -14.97 27.68 -1.87
CA ALA A 463 -14.74 28.77 -2.82
C ALA A 463 -14.81 30.16 -2.16
N ALA A 464 -15.74 30.39 -1.23
CA ALA A 464 -15.87 31.66 -0.51
C ALA A 464 -14.65 32.00 0.37
N LEU A 465 -13.89 30.99 0.80
CA LEU A 465 -12.62 31.16 1.52
C LEU A 465 -11.41 31.42 0.59
N ALA A 466 -11.60 31.44 -0.74
CA ALA A 466 -10.55 31.40 -1.75
C ALA A 466 -10.50 32.64 -2.69
N THR A 467 -10.89 33.82 -2.19
CA THR A 467 -10.82 35.18 -2.79
C THR A 467 -12.00 35.69 -3.65
N ASP A 468 -12.01 37.02 -3.84
CA ASP A 468 -13.12 37.84 -4.30
C ASP A 468 -13.57 37.59 -5.75
N ARG A 469 -14.74 36.95 -5.92
CA ARG A 469 -15.89 37.40 -6.74
C ARG A 469 -16.88 36.26 -6.96
N VAL A 470 -18.06 36.35 -6.35
CA VAL A 470 -19.20 35.47 -6.68
C VAL A 470 -20.50 36.28 -6.74
N TYR A 471 -21.03 36.43 -7.95
CA TYR A 471 -22.44 36.74 -8.27
C TYR A 471 -22.96 35.54 -9.10
N ALA A 472 -24.23 35.12 -9.11
CA ALA A 472 -25.47 35.80 -8.71
C ALA A 472 -26.51 34.89 -8.00
N ILE A 473 -27.76 35.38 -7.97
CA ILE A 473 -28.90 35.30 -7.01
C ILE A 473 -29.70 33.95 -7.08
N PRO A 474 -30.53 33.50 -6.07
CA PRO A 474 -31.22 34.28 -5.01
C PRO A 474 -31.20 33.81 -3.52
N ASN A 475 -31.43 34.82 -2.68
CA ASN A 475 -32.33 35.00 -1.51
C ASN A 475 -32.37 34.06 -0.29
N ALA A 476 -32.23 32.73 -0.40
CA ALA A 476 -32.08 31.89 0.82
C ALA A 476 -30.60 31.59 1.13
N ARG A 477 -29.79 31.47 0.07
CA ARG A 477 -28.37 31.08 0.12
C ARG A 477 -27.50 32.16 0.77
N TRP A 478 -27.76 33.43 0.49
CA TRP A 478 -27.03 34.56 1.08
C TRP A 478 -27.25 34.68 2.60
N ILE A 479 -28.43 34.31 3.10
CA ILE A 479 -28.69 34.28 4.55
C ILE A 479 -27.90 33.14 5.18
N TYR A 480 -27.93 31.93 4.60
CA TYR A 480 -27.13 30.80 5.11
C TYR A 480 -25.62 31.10 5.09
N HIS A 481 -25.06 31.51 3.96
CA HIS A 481 -23.63 31.83 3.85
C HIS A 481 -23.24 33.05 4.70
N GLY A 482 -24.10 34.08 4.76
CA GLY A 482 -23.91 35.26 5.61
C GLY A 482 -23.92 34.91 7.10
N VAL A 483 -24.88 34.10 7.55
CA VAL A 483 -24.93 33.60 8.94
C VAL A 483 -23.72 32.71 9.24
N THR A 484 -23.29 31.83 8.33
CA THR A 484 -22.06 31.02 8.53
C THR A 484 -20.81 31.91 8.63
N LEU A 485 -20.68 32.93 7.78
CA LEU A 485 -19.58 33.91 7.84
C LEU A 485 -19.63 34.77 9.11
N VAL A 486 -20.81 35.20 9.56
CA VAL A 486 -21.00 35.98 10.78
C VAL A 486 -20.75 35.12 12.03
N LEU A 487 -21.12 33.84 12.04
CA LEU A 487 -20.82 32.92 13.14
C LEU A 487 -19.32 32.53 13.16
N ALA A 488 -18.69 32.32 12.01
CA ALA A 488 -17.25 32.05 11.92
C ALA A 488 -16.43 33.29 12.31
N GLY A 489 -16.70 34.45 11.70
CA GLY A 489 -16.05 35.71 12.02
C GLY A 489 -16.36 36.19 13.44
N GLY A 490 -17.59 36.02 13.91
CA GLY A 490 -18.00 36.28 15.29
C GLY A 490 -17.31 35.35 16.28
N GLY A 491 -17.15 34.07 15.95
CA GLY A 491 -16.36 33.11 16.73
C GLY A 491 -14.88 33.52 16.82
N VAL A 492 -14.27 33.93 15.70
CA VAL A 492 -12.89 34.44 15.66
C VAL A 492 -12.74 35.74 16.47
N LEU A 493 -13.68 36.68 16.36
CA LEU A 493 -13.69 37.94 17.11
C LEU A 493 -13.95 37.75 18.62
N LEU A 494 -14.85 36.83 18.98
CA LEU A 494 -15.13 36.47 20.36
C LEU A 494 -13.91 35.76 20.97
N GLN A 495 -13.31 34.81 20.26
CA GLN A 495 -12.13 34.10 20.72
C GLN A 495 -10.94 35.06 20.86
N THR A 496 -10.68 35.94 19.90
CA THR A 496 -9.61 36.95 20.04
C THR A 496 -9.86 37.93 21.20
N LYS A 497 -11.10 38.37 21.45
CA LYS A 497 -11.43 39.20 22.63
C LYS A 497 -11.29 38.44 23.96
N LEU A 498 -11.70 37.18 24.02
CA LEU A 498 -11.55 36.34 25.22
C LEU A 498 -10.07 36.03 25.49
N THR A 499 -9.27 35.76 24.45
CA THR A 499 -7.82 35.56 24.54
C THR A 499 -7.09 36.84 24.96
N ALA A 500 -7.45 38.01 24.42
CA ALA A 500 -6.86 39.30 24.81
C ALA A 500 -7.07 39.57 26.32
N ARG A 501 -8.29 39.37 26.83
CA ARG A 501 -8.61 39.47 28.27
C ARG A 501 -7.90 38.41 29.12
N GLY A 502 -7.56 37.25 28.54
CA GLY A 502 -6.72 36.24 29.18
C GLY A 502 -5.28 36.69 29.32
N ILE A 503 -4.72 37.35 28.29
CA ILE A 503 -3.35 37.88 28.30
C ILE A 503 -3.23 39.06 29.28
N GLU A 504 -4.20 39.99 29.33
CA GLU A 504 -4.20 41.09 30.32
C GLU A 504 -4.14 40.56 31.77
N ARG A 505 -4.86 39.47 32.08
CA ARG A 505 -4.86 38.85 33.41
C ARG A 505 -3.57 38.11 33.78
N VAL A 506 -2.75 37.75 32.80
CA VAL A 506 -1.44 37.10 33.02
C VAL A 506 -0.30 38.12 32.95
N GLY A 507 -0.41 39.15 32.12
CA GLY A 507 0.58 40.23 32.00
C GLY A 507 0.50 41.30 33.09
N GLY A 508 -0.65 41.48 33.73
CA GLY A 508 -0.82 42.44 34.84
C GLY A 508 -0.24 42.01 36.19
N GLY A 509 0.48 40.88 36.26
CA GLY A 509 1.02 40.32 37.51
C GLY A 509 2.44 40.77 37.87
N ASP A 510 3.36 40.81 36.88
CA ASP A 510 4.81 40.89 37.12
C ASP A 510 5.49 41.98 36.26
N SER A 511 5.12 43.24 36.44
CA SER A 511 5.78 44.38 35.76
C SER A 511 5.80 45.64 36.62
N ALA A 512 6.49 45.55 37.76
CA ALA A 512 6.82 46.70 38.62
C ALA A 512 8.24 46.58 39.19
N VAL A 513 9.24 46.47 38.31
CA VAL A 513 10.67 46.59 38.67
C VAL A 513 11.36 47.45 37.62
N GLY A 514 12.00 48.54 38.06
CA GLY A 514 13.07 49.19 37.29
C GLY A 514 12.71 50.43 36.45
N LEU A 515 12.16 51.48 37.07
CA LEU A 515 12.42 52.85 36.61
C LEU A 515 12.92 53.68 37.80
N LEU A 516 14.22 53.94 37.80
CA LEU A 516 14.87 54.88 38.71
C LEU A 516 14.53 56.30 38.27
N GLN A 517 13.83 57.04 39.13
CA GLN A 517 13.82 58.49 39.06
C GLN A 517 13.98 59.03 40.48
N ASP A 518 15.12 59.68 40.71
CA ASP A 518 15.51 60.32 41.96
C ASP A 518 14.70 61.62 42.12
N ASP A 519 13.94 61.75 43.20
CA ASP A 519 13.63 63.08 43.74
C ASP A 519 13.33 63.03 45.25
N ARG A 520 13.72 64.09 45.96
CA ARG A 520 13.87 64.10 47.43
C ARG A 520 12.71 64.83 48.10
N GLY A 521 12.11 64.26 49.16
CA GLY A 521 11.11 65.03 49.93
C GLY A 521 10.34 64.35 51.06
N ALA A 522 10.99 64.16 52.21
CA ALA A 522 10.41 64.07 53.58
C ALA A 522 9.35 62.97 53.92
N PRO A 523 9.27 62.52 55.21
CA PRO A 523 8.36 61.46 55.62
C PRO A 523 7.05 61.97 56.24
N ALA A 524 5.94 61.26 55.98
CA ALA A 524 4.70 61.36 56.77
C ALA A 524 4.05 59.98 56.92
N ALA A 525 3.72 59.61 58.16
CA ALA A 525 3.11 58.32 58.48
C ALA A 525 1.59 58.35 58.37
N ALA A 526 0.94 57.24 57.94
CA ALA A 526 -0.27 56.69 58.57
C ALA A 526 -0.84 55.45 57.84
N ALA A 527 -1.63 54.67 58.60
CA ALA A 527 -2.74 53.82 58.17
C ALA A 527 -2.45 52.55 57.32
N VAL A 528 -2.28 51.43 58.01
CA VAL A 528 -2.53 50.07 57.47
C VAL A 528 -4.03 49.72 57.59
N PRO A 529 -4.72 49.32 56.51
CA PRO A 529 -5.99 48.62 56.59
C PRO A 529 -5.81 47.10 56.39
N ARG A 530 -6.23 46.31 57.38
CA ARG A 530 -6.16 44.84 57.40
C ARG A 530 -6.94 44.21 56.23
N ARG A 531 -6.31 43.34 55.43
CA ARG A 531 -7.03 42.43 54.51
C ARG A 531 -7.71 41.32 55.32
N LYS A 532 -9.03 41.19 55.21
CA LYS A 532 -9.79 40.03 55.71
C LYS A 532 -9.41 38.79 54.89
N VAL A 533 -8.84 37.77 55.54
CA VAL A 533 -8.74 36.42 54.97
C VAL A 533 -10.07 35.70 55.23
N VAL A 534 -10.85 35.45 54.19
CA VAL A 534 -12.04 34.60 54.26
C VAL A 534 -11.60 33.16 54.02
N VAL A 535 -11.44 32.39 55.11
CA VAL A 535 -11.23 30.94 55.03
C VAL A 535 -12.58 30.28 54.78
N LEU A 536 -12.80 29.76 53.57
CA LEU A 536 -13.94 28.89 53.29
C LEU A 536 -13.63 27.48 53.78
N ALA A 537 -14.19 27.14 54.94
CA ALA A 537 -14.09 25.81 55.52
C ALA A 537 -14.81 24.77 54.64
N ARG A 538 -14.14 23.65 54.36
CA ARG A 538 -14.80 22.42 53.93
C ARG A 538 -14.84 21.48 55.13
N ARG A 539 -16.05 21.16 55.59
CA ARG A 539 -16.28 20.05 56.53
C ARG A 539 -16.08 18.74 55.80
N ASP A 540 -15.38 17.81 56.42
CA ASP A 540 -15.74 16.39 56.44
C ASP A 540 -15.39 15.82 57.83
N PRO A 541 -16.09 14.79 58.33
CA PRO A 541 -16.13 14.51 59.76
C PRO A 541 -15.08 13.50 60.26
N LEU A 542 -14.64 13.76 61.49
CA LEU A 542 -14.05 12.87 62.49
C LEU A 542 -14.10 11.35 62.20
N VAL A 543 -12.92 10.74 62.21
CA VAL A 543 -12.70 9.43 62.85
C VAL A 543 -11.55 9.65 63.84
N ASP A 544 -11.86 9.61 65.13
CA ASP A 544 -10.87 9.63 66.20
C ASP A 544 -10.26 8.23 66.37
N MET A 545 -8.93 8.12 66.46
CA MET A 545 -8.27 7.11 67.29
C MET A 545 -6.85 7.53 67.68
N GLU A 546 -6.76 8.01 68.92
CA GLU A 546 -5.67 7.95 69.91
C GLU A 546 -4.22 8.38 69.61
N LEU A 547 -3.61 8.90 70.67
CA LEU A 547 -2.26 9.48 70.70
C LEU A 547 -1.17 8.45 71.04
N ALA A 548 -0.03 8.65 70.36
CA ALA A 548 1.35 8.55 70.85
C ALA A 548 1.66 7.81 72.18
N SER A 549 2.60 6.86 72.14
CA SER A 549 4.01 7.12 72.56
C SER A 549 4.94 5.93 72.25
N PRO A 550 6.26 6.16 72.05
CA PRO A 550 7.25 5.10 71.76
C PRO A 550 7.82 4.44 73.03
N PRO A 551 8.55 3.32 72.90
CA PRO A 551 9.98 3.42 73.23
C PRO A 551 10.97 2.57 72.40
N ALA A 552 12.14 3.17 72.17
CA ALA A 552 13.52 2.65 72.22
C ALA A 552 13.90 1.18 71.87
N ASN A 553 14.98 1.10 71.07
CA ASN A 553 16.11 0.16 71.15
C ASN A 553 15.87 -1.37 71.20
N ARG A 554 16.26 -2.06 70.11
CA ARG A 554 17.54 -2.82 70.06
C ARG A 554 17.84 -3.41 68.67
N GLU A 555 19.10 -3.20 68.26
CA GLU A 555 20.06 -4.18 67.73
C GLU A 555 19.56 -5.44 67.00
N HIS A 556 19.97 -5.58 65.72
CA HIS A 556 20.57 -6.76 65.05
C HIS A 556 20.45 -6.57 63.52
N SER A 557 21.49 -6.13 62.81
CA SER A 557 22.63 -6.92 62.28
C SER A 557 22.28 -7.85 61.10
N GLY A 558 22.80 -7.56 59.90
CA GLY A 558 23.11 -8.59 58.89
C GLY A 558 22.81 -8.27 57.42
N PHE A 559 23.89 -8.15 56.62
CA PHE A 559 24.01 -8.44 55.16
C PHE A 559 23.08 -7.68 54.17
N ALA A 560 23.59 -6.89 53.22
CA ALA A 560 24.46 -7.23 52.07
C ALA A 560 23.77 -8.20 51.10
N ASP A 561 23.29 -7.76 49.93
CA ASP A 561 24.02 -7.43 48.67
C ASP A 561 24.46 -8.67 47.85
N ILE A 562 24.55 -8.46 46.52
CA ILE A 562 25.11 -9.32 45.46
C ILE A 562 24.25 -10.52 44.98
N ALA A 563 23.56 -10.34 43.84
CA ALA A 563 23.91 -10.99 42.55
C ALA A 563 22.97 -10.52 41.41
#